data_AF-A0A0D0B435-F1
#
_entry.id   AF-A0A0D0B435-F1
#
_cell.length_a   1.000
_cell.length_b   1.000
_cell.length_c   1.000
_cell.angle_alpha   90.00
_cell.angle_beta   90.00
_cell.angle_gamma   90.00
#
_symmetry.space_group_name_H-M   'P 1'
#
loop_
_entity.id
_entity.type
_entity.pdbx_description
1 polymer ?
#
loop_
_entity_poly.entity_id
_entity_poly.type
_entity_poly.pdbx_seq_one_letter_code
_entity_poly.pdbx_strand_id
1 'polypeptide(L)'
;MTEDLIPNKRIFKDPVHDYVEYDPWICSFIDTPHFQRLRYVKQLGISYHVYPGASHNRFEHCLGVGHLARMMAQHLQKSQPSLGITNEHIRCVELAGLCHDLGHGPWSHVWDGHFIPKALPNHPKWSHEQASEMMFDDMVKKYRSHAISPEDVETVKALISGRKERCKLGKTMPFLFEIVANDLNGIDVDKFDYIARDCHAVGEKRNIAMTRLIHSARVIDGQICYDIKDANTVYELFYTRFSLHKNIYNHKTTRAIEYMIMDVLLIAQKHMKFAEYIDIPEKYLHLTDDLFHRIHMTESEELAPARKIIDRIERRDLYRQVDYKIMDWDDKEFCQAQITPEAIVHAAKNANLEGVEQSLVAELTVDHVIVDVSKMHYGRGVANPIYQVKFYSKHEPNVCRRAESGDVSLLMPEKFGELLLRIYTKEERFMGLVQSAYRHVLRSLPIPSETAEITTIVPTPPATEAPSTPTAPTPAFGLGVPQSRASRPFGRTPSYSDNQFTTLPPNCQSRSPSRISSRSLKRTRETSVELDIDNPPPIRKSMRLASASSPAK
;
A
#
# COMPACT_ATOMS: atom_id res chain seq x y z
N MET A 1 -35.07 -17.30 -38.92
CA MET A 1 -33.68 -17.44 -38.44
C MET A 1 -33.07 -16.05 -38.47
N THR A 2 -33.32 -15.27 -37.43
CA THR A 2 -32.61 -14.02 -37.18
C THR A 2 -31.27 -14.42 -36.57
N GLU A 3 -30.17 -14.12 -37.26
CA GLU A 3 -28.85 -14.22 -36.67
C GLU A 3 -28.84 -13.33 -35.42
N ASP A 4 -28.80 -13.96 -34.24
CA ASP A 4 -28.56 -13.29 -32.97
C ASP A 4 -27.16 -12.69 -33.05
N LEU A 5 -27.06 -11.43 -33.52
CA LEU A 5 -25.88 -10.60 -33.39
C LEU A 5 -25.53 -10.57 -31.90
N ILE A 6 -24.55 -11.37 -31.49
CA ILE A 6 -23.96 -11.31 -30.16
C ILE A 6 -23.62 -9.83 -29.94
N PRO A 7 -24.21 -9.15 -28.92
CA PRO A 7 -23.93 -7.76 -28.68
C PRO A 7 -22.42 -7.61 -28.56
N ASN A 8 -21.82 -6.85 -29.47
CA ASN A 8 -20.37 -6.88 -29.66
C ASN A 8 -19.71 -6.36 -28.37
N LYS A 9 -19.09 -7.27 -27.60
CA LYS A 9 -18.45 -6.91 -26.34
C LYS A 9 -17.35 -5.89 -26.63
N ARG A 10 -17.22 -4.87 -25.77
CA ARG A 10 -16.07 -3.98 -25.84
C ARG A 10 -14.88 -4.66 -25.20
N ILE A 11 -13.75 -4.65 -25.91
CA ILE A 11 -12.49 -5.20 -25.45
C ILE A 11 -11.56 -4.05 -25.09
N PHE A 12 -11.05 -4.05 -23.86
CA PHE A 12 -10.03 -3.14 -23.36
C PHE A 12 -8.69 -3.89 -23.30
N LYS A 13 -7.63 -3.25 -23.81
CA LYS A 13 -6.26 -3.74 -23.60
C LYS A 13 -5.76 -3.20 -22.26
N ASP A 14 -5.61 -4.09 -21.29
CA ASP A 14 -5.11 -3.80 -19.96
C ASP A 14 -3.68 -4.37 -19.79
N PRO A 15 -2.73 -3.62 -19.22
CA PRO A 15 -1.34 -4.06 -19.10
C PRO A 15 -1.12 -5.19 -18.06
N VAL A 16 -2.09 -5.44 -17.17
CA VAL A 16 -2.04 -6.45 -16.13
C VAL A 16 -2.79 -7.71 -16.56
N HIS A 17 -4.01 -7.54 -17.07
CA HIS A 17 -4.95 -8.63 -17.37
C HIS A 17 -5.07 -8.95 -18.87
N ASP A 18 -4.28 -8.28 -19.71
CA ASP A 18 -4.29 -8.42 -21.17
C ASP A 18 -5.61 -7.95 -21.81
N TYR A 19 -6.51 -8.86 -22.19
CA TYR A 19 -7.78 -8.50 -22.83
C TYR A 19 -8.93 -8.57 -21.83
N VAL A 20 -9.44 -7.39 -21.43
CA VAL A 20 -10.59 -7.26 -20.54
C VAL A 20 -11.85 -6.99 -21.37
N GLU A 21 -12.82 -7.90 -21.29
CA GLU A 21 -14.08 -7.79 -22.05
C GLU A 21 -15.25 -7.38 -21.17
N TYR A 22 -16.08 -6.48 -21.68
CA TYR A 22 -17.35 -6.07 -21.09
C TYR A 22 -18.48 -6.08 -22.10
N ASP A 23 -19.65 -6.57 -21.69
CA ASP A 23 -20.83 -6.49 -22.52
C ASP A 23 -21.40 -5.05 -22.57
N PRO A 24 -22.26 -4.72 -23.55
CA PRO A 24 -22.77 -3.36 -23.71
C PRO A 24 -23.52 -2.80 -22.49
N TRP A 25 -24.14 -3.66 -21.66
CA TRP A 25 -24.82 -3.22 -20.45
C TRP A 25 -23.81 -2.70 -19.43
N ILE A 26 -22.73 -3.44 -19.14
CA ILE A 26 -21.65 -2.96 -18.26
C ILE A 26 -20.97 -1.72 -18.84
N CYS A 27 -20.69 -1.70 -20.15
CA CYS A 27 -20.10 -0.53 -20.82
C CYS A 27 -20.94 0.74 -20.63
N SER A 28 -22.27 0.59 -20.53
CA SER A 28 -23.15 1.72 -20.25
C SER A 28 -22.84 2.37 -18.89
N PHE A 29 -22.39 1.64 -17.86
CA PHE A 29 -21.96 2.25 -16.59
C PHE A 29 -20.57 2.88 -16.69
N ILE A 30 -19.67 2.22 -17.43
CA ILE A 30 -18.31 2.74 -17.72
C ILE A 30 -18.39 4.10 -18.43
N ASP A 31 -19.31 4.25 -19.38
CA ASP A 31 -19.47 5.45 -20.21
C ASP A 31 -20.35 6.52 -19.52
N THR A 32 -20.17 6.72 -18.22
CA THR A 32 -20.81 7.79 -17.44
C THR A 32 -19.77 8.76 -16.89
N PRO A 33 -20.11 10.04 -16.65
CA PRO A 33 -19.19 10.98 -16.00
C PRO A 33 -18.66 10.46 -14.66
N HIS A 34 -19.51 9.78 -13.88
CA HIS A 34 -19.16 9.20 -12.57
C HIS A 34 -17.99 8.24 -12.65
N PHE A 35 -18.02 7.32 -13.62
CA PHE A 35 -16.94 6.35 -13.82
C PHE A 35 -15.74 6.98 -14.54
N GLN A 36 -15.97 7.81 -15.57
CA GLN A 36 -14.89 8.48 -16.31
C GLN A 36 -14.08 9.44 -15.44
N ARG A 37 -14.67 10.00 -14.38
CA ARG A 37 -13.97 10.80 -13.36
C ARG A 37 -12.74 10.09 -12.79
N LEU A 38 -12.79 8.76 -12.63
CA LEU A 38 -11.71 7.98 -12.05
C LEU A 38 -10.41 8.02 -12.86
N ARG A 39 -10.45 8.51 -14.12
CA ARG A 39 -9.24 8.78 -14.92
C ARG A 39 -8.39 9.92 -14.36
N TYR A 40 -8.97 10.75 -13.49
CA TYR A 40 -8.34 11.94 -12.93
C TYR A 40 -8.04 11.80 -11.43
N VAL A 41 -8.10 10.57 -10.90
CA VAL A 41 -7.77 10.25 -9.51
C VAL A 41 -6.68 9.18 -9.50
N LYS A 42 -5.47 9.56 -9.11
CA LYS A 42 -4.31 8.66 -9.03
C LYS A 42 -4.57 7.53 -8.03
N GLN A 43 -4.26 6.29 -8.43
CA GLN A 43 -4.37 5.12 -7.55
C GLN A 43 -3.51 5.31 -6.30
N LEU A 44 -2.23 5.65 -6.51
CA LEU A 44 -1.24 5.83 -5.44
C LEU A 44 -1.04 7.29 -5.04
N GLY A 45 -1.99 8.16 -5.40
CA GLY A 45 -1.97 9.59 -5.09
C GLY A 45 -0.62 10.23 -5.44
N ILE A 46 0.04 10.77 -4.41
CA ILE A 46 1.30 11.51 -4.51
C ILE A 46 2.52 10.62 -4.74
N SER A 47 2.39 9.30 -4.61
CA SER A 47 3.51 8.36 -4.85
C SER A 47 4.12 8.52 -6.24
N TYR A 48 3.37 9.01 -7.22
CA TYR A 48 3.87 9.38 -8.56
C TYR A 48 5.08 10.34 -8.53
N HIS A 49 5.16 11.24 -7.52
CA HIS A 49 6.30 12.14 -7.34
C HIS A 49 7.57 11.45 -6.80
N VAL A 50 7.50 10.17 -6.47
CA VAL A 50 8.62 9.33 -6.02
C VAL A 50 8.87 8.20 -7.00
N TYR A 51 7.80 7.57 -7.48
CA TYR A 51 7.79 6.47 -8.44
C TYR A 51 7.12 6.95 -9.73
N PRO A 52 7.87 7.47 -10.71
CA PRO A 52 7.28 8.04 -11.93
C PRO A 52 6.45 7.06 -12.76
N GLY A 53 6.66 5.74 -12.59
CA GLY A 53 5.83 4.71 -13.22
C GLY A 53 4.45 4.53 -12.57
N ALA A 54 4.25 5.01 -11.33
CA ALA A 54 2.96 5.00 -10.63
C ALA A 54 2.00 6.10 -11.17
N SER A 55 1.86 6.17 -12.50
CA SER A 55 1.03 7.16 -13.19
C SER A 55 -0.43 6.73 -13.33
N HIS A 56 -0.73 5.48 -12.97
CA HIS A 56 -2.05 4.87 -13.11
C HIS A 56 -3.09 5.48 -12.15
N ASN A 57 -4.34 5.40 -12.58
CA ASN A 57 -5.49 5.99 -11.94
C ASN A 57 -6.48 4.89 -11.51
N ARG A 58 -7.45 5.28 -10.68
CA ARG A 58 -8.52 4.38 -10.18
C ARG A 58 -9.35 3.77 -11.31
N PHE A 59 -9.41 4.41 -12.48
CA PHE A 59 -10.20 3.95 -13.63
C PHE A 59 -9.79 2.54 -14.11
N GLU A 60 -8.52 2.36 -14.48
CA GLU A 60 -8.01 1.07 -14.95
C GLU A 60 -7.99 0.01 -13.85
N HIS A 61 -7.79 0.42 -12.59
CA HIS A 61 -7.96 -0.46 -11.43
C HIS A 61 -9.40 -1.01 -11.35
N CYS A 62 -10.41 -0.15 -11.41
CA CYS A 62 -11.82 -0.57 -11.38
C CYS A 62 -12.20 -1.50 -12.55
N LEU A 63 -11.64 -1.28 -13.75
CA LEU A 63 -11.80 -2.22 -14.86
C LEU A 63 -11.17 -3.58 -14.55
N GLY A 64 -10.00 -3.61 -13.92
CA GLY A 64 -9.40 -4.87 -13.49
C GLY A 64 -10.22 -5.58 -12.41
N VAL A 65 -10.72 -4.85 -11.40
CA VAL A 65 -11.52 -5.42 -10.32
C VAL A 65 -12.85 -5.98 -10.84
N GLY A 66 -13.57 -5.25 -11.70
CA GLY A 66 -14.79 -5.77 -12.32
C GLY A 66 -14.53 -7.04 -13.14
N HIS A 67 -13.44 -7.09 -13.89
CA HIS A 67 -13.02 -8.28 -14.65
C HIS A 67 -12.79 -9.49 -13.74
N LEU A 68 -11.98 -9.32 -12.69
CA LEU A 68 -11.66 -10.40 -11.74
C LEU A 68 -12.90 -10.84 -10.93
N ALA A 69 -13.78 -9.90 -10.57
CA ALA A 69 -15.04 -10.20 -9.90
C ALA A 69 -15.95 -11.09 -10.77
N ARG A 70 -16.09 -10.74 -12.06
CA ARG A 70 -16.80 -11.60 -13.04
C ARG A 70 -16.14 -12.97 -13.17
N MET A 71 -14.81 -13.02 -13.29
CA MET A 71 -14.07 -14.29 -13.41
C MET A 71 -14.31 -15.20 -12.20
N MET A 72 -14.23 -14.65 -10.99
CA MET A 72 -14.49 -15.39 -9.75
C MET A 72 -15.92 -15.95 -9.71
N ALA A 73 -16.92 -15.10 -9.94
CA ALA A 73 -18.32 -15.52 -9.92
C ALA A 73 -18.64 -16.56 -11.00
N GLN A 74 -18.09 -16.41 -12.22
CA GLN A 74 -18.23 -17.38 -13.31
C GLN A 74 -17.53 -18.70 -13.02
N HIS A 75 -16.34 -18.67 -12.39
CA HIS A 75 -15.65 -19.87 -11.95
C HIS A 75 -16.50 -20.65 -10.96
N LEU A 76 -16.97 -20.01 -9.88
CA LEU A 76 -17.82 -20.64 -8.87
C LEU A 76 -19.12 -21.19 -9.47
N GLN A 77 -19.77 -20.45 -10.38
CA GLN A 77 -20.98 -20.90 -11.09
C GLN A 77 -20.71 -22.20 -11.87
N LYS A 78 -19.61 -22.25 -12.63
CA LYS A 78 -19.26 -23.41 -13.47
C LYS A 78 -18.77 -24.59 -12.64
N SER A 79 -17.96 -24.35 -11.60
CA SER A 79 -17.36 -25.41 -10.80
C SER A 79 -18.33 -26.04 -9.80
N GLN A 80 -19.35 -25.29 -9.36
CA GLN A 80 -20.36 -25.76 -8.42
C GLN A 80 -21.78 -25.29 -8.84
N PRO A 81 -22.39 -25.91 -9.87
CA PRO A 81 -23.72 -25.52 -10.34
C PRO A 81 -24.81 -25.57 -9.26
N SER A 82 -24.64 -26.41 -8.24
CA SER A 82 -25.54 -26.51 -7.08
C SER A 82 -25.65 -25.23 -6.25
N LEU A 83 -24.72 -24.28 -6.42
CA LEU A 83 -24.80 -22.96 -5.77
C LEU A 83 -25.91 -22.08 -6.35
N GLY A 84 -26.44 -22.39 -7.53
CA GLY A 84 -27.53 -21.64 -8.15
C GLY A 84 -27.18 -20.21 -8.57
N ILE A 85 -25.89 -19.91 -8.80
CA ILE A 85 -25.43 -18.57 -9.23
C ILE A 85 -26.02 -18.28 -10.62
N THR A 86 -26.82 -17.23 -10.73
CA THR A 86 -27.43 -16.80 -12.01
C THR A 86 -26.55 -15.79 -12.73
N ASN A 87 -26.84 -15.53 -14.01
CA ASN A 87 -26.15 -14.46 -14.76
C ASN A 87 -26.43 -13.06 -14.19
N GLU A 88 -27.60 -12.86 -13.56
CA GLU A 88 -27.94 -11.62 -12.87
C GLU A 88 -27.05 -11.43 -11.63
N HIS A 89 -26.82 -12.48 -10.84
CA HIS A 89 -25.88 -12.42 -9.71
C HIS A 89 -24.47 -12.04 -10.17
N ILE A 90 -23.99 -12.64 -11.28
CA ILE A 90 -22.68 -12.33 -11.86
C ILE A 90 -22.61 -10.86 -12.29
N ARG A 91 -23.66 -10.33 -12.94
CA ARG A 91 -23.72 -8.91 -13.33
C ARG A 91 -23.67 -7.98 -12.13
N CYS A 92 -24.37 -8.28 -11.04
CA CYS A 92 -24.32 -7.49 -9.81
C CYS A 92 -22.93 -7.51 -9.17
N VAL A 93 -22.26 -8.67 -9.14
CA VAL A 93 -20.88 -8.81 -8.63
C VAL A 93 -19.87 -8.07 -9.51
N GLU A 94 -19.98 -8.18 -10.83
CA GLU A 94 -19.14 -7.46 -11.80
C GLU A 94 -19.32 -5.94 -11.68
N LEU A 95 -20.55 -5.47 -11.59
CA LEU A 95 -20.86 -4.05 -11.43
C LEU A 95 -20.43 -3.51 -10.07
N ALA A 96 -20.53 -4.30 -9.00
CA ALA A 96 -20.01 -3.94 -7.69
C ALA A 96 -18.48 -3.80 -7.72
N GLY A 97 -17.77 -4.77 -8.33
CA GLY A 97 -16.32 -4.67 -8.52
C GLY A 97 -15.91 -3.45 -9.36
N LEU A 98 -16.68 -3.12 -10.39
CA LEU A 98 -16.47 -1.93 -11.20
C LEU A 98 -16.68 -0.63 -10.40
N CYS A 99 -17.71 -0.58 -9.55
CA CYS A 99 -18.13 0.66 -8.90
C CYS A 99 -17.63 0.86 -7.46
N HIS A 100 -16.86 -0.10 -6.90
CA HIS A 100 -16.46 -0.07 -5.48
C HIS A 100 -15.66 1.18 -5.08
N ASP A 101 -14.97 1.79 -6.04
CA ASP A 101 -14.01 2.88 -5.86
C ASP A 101 -14.48 4.24 -6.42
N LEU A 102 -15.75 4.35 -6.84
CA LEU A 102 -16.34 5.60 -7.36
C LEU A 102 -16.19 6.79 -6.40
N GLY A 103 -16.17 6.51 -5.10
CA GLY A 103 -16.14 7.48 -4.02
C GLY A 103 -14.77 8.02 -3.67
N HIS A 104 -13.68 7.52 -4.26
CA HIS A 104 -12.35 8.06 -3.95
C HIS A 104 -12.21 9.53 -4.36
N GLY A 105 -11.72 10.35 -3.42
CA GLY A 105 -11.44 11.76 -3.62
C GLY A 105 -10.04 12.04 -4.16
N PRO A 106 -9.68 13.33 -4.34
CA PRO A 106 -8.35 13.75 -4.74
C PRO A 106 -7.24 13.13 -3.88
N TRP A 107 -6.22 12.54 -4.52
CA TRP A 107 -5.11 11.81 -3.88
C TRP A 107 -5.54 10.62 -3.01
N SER A 108 -6.67 9.98 -3.35
CA SER A 108 -7.13 8.73 -2.75
C SER A 108 -7.17 8.79 -1.21
N HIS A 109 -6.27 8.07 -0.51
CA HIS A 109 -6.35 7.92 0.94
C HIS A 109 -5.96 9.17 1.76
N VAL A 110 -5.33 10.16 1.12
CA VAL A 110 -5.11 11.46 1.75
C VAL A 110 -6.44 12.16 2.01
N TRP A 111 -7.42 11.96 1.12
CA TRP A 111 -8.71 12.63 1.20
C TRP A 111 -9.56 12.13 2.38
N ASP A 112 -9.87 10.84 2.41
CA ASP A 112 -10.73 10.21 3.42
C ASP A 112 -10.02 10.02 4.77
N GLY A 113 -8.76 9.59 4.75
CA GLY A 113 -8.02 9.22 5.95
C GLY A 113 -7.41 10.40 6.71
N HIS A 114 -7.18 11.53 6.04
CA HIS A 114 -6.44 12.66 6.63
C HIS A 114 -7.12 14.02 6.47
N PHE A 115 -7.57 14.36 5.26
CA PHE A 115 -8.11 15.69 5.00
C PHE A 115 -9.52 15.87 5.55
N ILE A 116 -10.49 15.03 5.17
CA ILE A 116 -11.90 15.17 5.59
C ILE A 116 -12.07 15.18 7.13
N PRO A 117 -11.43 14.27 7.90
CA PRO A 117 -11.52 14.30 9.36
C PRO A 117 -11.03 15.62 10.00
N LYS A 118 -10.06 16.30 9.36
CA LYS A 118 -9.53 17.58 9.85
C LYS A 118 -10.35 18.78 9.35
N ALA A 119 -10.83 18.72 8.11
CA ALA A 119 -11.61 19.79 7.49
C ALA A 119 -13.03 19.85 8.07
N LEU A 120 -13.61 18.70 8.43
CA LEU A 120 -14.97 18.55 8.92
C LEU A 120 -15.02 17.66 10.19
N PRO A 121 -14.47 18.11 11.32
CA PRO A 121 -14.33 17.29 12.53
C PRO A 121 -15.66 16.87 13.15
N ASN A 122 -16.73 17.64 12.91
CA ASN A 122 -18.08 17.38 13.44
C ASN A 122 -18.96 16.60 12.46
N HIS A 123 -18.45 16.28 11.27
CA HIS A 123 -19.20 15.51 10.29
C HIS A 123 -19.27 14.04 10.72
N PRO A 124 -20.39 13.32 10.45
CA PRO A 124 -20.44 11.88 10.61
C PRO A 124 -19.24 11.19 9.96
N LYS A 125 -18.86 10.00 10.46
CA LYS A 125 -17.77 9.23 9.88
C LYS A 125 -18.04 9.02 8.39
N TRP A 126 -17.17 9.62 7.57
CA TRP A 126 -17.20 9.56 6.13
C TRP A 126 -16.13 8.58 5.64
N SER A 127 -16.41 7.84 4.58
CA SER A 127 -15.46 6.93 3.95
C SER A 127 -15.67 6.88 2.44
N HIS A 128 -14.63 6.48 1.69
CA HIS A 128 -14.73 6.38 0.24
C HIS A 128 -15.77 5.33 -0.19
N GLU A 129 -16.00 4.28 0.60
CA GLU A 129 -17.03 3.27 0.33
C GLU A 129 -18.46 3.87 0.42
N GLN A 130 -18.73 4.71 1.43
CA GLN A 130 -20.01 5.43 1.52
C GLN A 130 -20.19 6.40 0.35
N ALA A 131 -19.11 7.09 -0.04
CA ALA A 131 -19.13 7.96 -1.20
C ALA A 131 -19.29 7.18 -2.52
N SER A 132 -18.80 5.93 -2.61
CA SER A 132 -19.03 5.06 -3.77
C SER A 132 -20.50 4.69 -3.90
N GLU A 133 -21.17 4.35 -2.79
CA GLU A 133 -22.62 4.12 -2.79
C GLU A 133 -23.38 5.38 -3.24
N MET A 134 -23.01 6.55 -2.73
CA MET A 134 -23.60 7.84 -3.11
C MET A 134 -23.41 8.15 -4.59
N MET A 135 -22.19 8.01 -5.11
CA MET A 135 -21.88 8.24 -6.52
C MET A 135 -22.59 7.23 -7.43
N PHE A 136 -22.73 5.99 -6.98
CA PHE A 136 -23.47 4.96 -7.69
C PHE A 136 -24.97 5.29 -7.77
N ASP A 137 -25.59 5.72 -6.67
CA ASP A 137 -27.00 6.14 -6.64
C ASP A 137 -27.25 7.29 -7.63
N ASP A 138 -26.38 8.32 -7.64
CA ASP A 138 -26.51 9.45 -8.55
C ASP A 138 -26.28 9.06 -10.03
N MET A 139 -25.30 8.18 -10.30
CA MET A 139 -25.07 7.62 -11.64
C MET A 139 -26.31 6.87 -12.15
N VAL A 140 -26.89 6.02 -11.31
CA VAL A 140 -28.08 5.25 -11.67
C VAL A 140 -29.26 6.17 -11.92
N LYS A 141 -29.52 7.12 -11.01
CA LYS A 141 -30.60 8.09 -11.14
C LYS A 141 -30.53 8.88 -12.45
N LYS A 142 -29.35 9.37 -12.84
CA LYS A 142 -29.16 10.23 -14.02
C LYS A 142 -29.13 9.48 -15.33
N TYR A 143 -28.49 8.31 -15.37
CA TYR A 143 -28.14 7.66 -16.63
C TYR A 143 -28.70 6.23 -16.77
N ARG A 144 -29.07 5.55 -15.69
CA ARG A 144 -29.36 4.10 -15.70
C ARG A 144 -30.66 3.70 -14.98
N SER A 145 -31.59 4.64 -14.80
CA SER A 145 -32.85 4.43 -14.06
C SER A 145 -33.74 3.30 -14.61
N HIS A 146 -33.63 2.97 -15.91
CA HIS A 146 -34.37 1.88 -16.55
C HIS A 146 -33.48 0.68 -16.90
N ALA A 147 -32.18 0.75 -16.61
CA ALA A 147 -31.21 -0.28 -16.98
C ALA A 147 -30.92 -1.28 -15.84
N ILE A 148 -31.23 -0.93 -14.59
CA ILE A 148 -31.01 -1.77 -13.42
C ILE A 148 -32.23 -1.67 -12.49
N SER A 149 -32.62 -2.80 -11.89
CA SER A 149 -33.75 -2.83 -10.97
C SER A 149 -33.37 -2.19 -9.62
N PRO A 150 -34.32 -1.59 -8.86
CA PRO A 150 -34.02 -1.08 -7.52
C PRO A 150 -33.48 -2.15 -6.55
N GLU A 151 -33.89 -3.40 -6.70
CA GLU A 151 -33.38 -4.52 -5.89
C GLU A 151 -31.90 -4.84 -6.22
N ASP A 152 -31.54 -4.79 -7.51
CA ASP A 152 -30.15 -4.97 -7.93
C ASP A 152 -29.26 -3.79 -7.51
N VAL A 153 -29.78 -2.56 -7.53
CA VAL A 153 -29.06 -1.38 -7.03
C VAL A 153 -28.67 -1.58 -5.56
N GLU A 154 -29.61 -1.99 -4.70
CA GLU A 154 -29.30 -2.26 -3.29
C GLU A 154 -28.37 -3.47 -3.11
N THR A 155 -28.48 -4.47 -3.98
CA THR A 155 -27.57 -5.62 -3.99
C THR A 155 -26.14 -5.20 -4.34
N VAL A 156 -25.95 -4.38 -5.37
CA VAL A 156 -24.63 -3.84 -5.77
C VAL A 156 -24.03 -3.01 -4.64
N LYS A 157 -24.80 -2.12 -4.00
CA LYS A 157 -24.33 -1.32 -2.85
C LYS A 157 -23.97 -2.17 -1.64
N ALA A 158 -24.75 -3.23 -1.37
CA ALA A 158 -24.43 -4.19 -0.32
C ALA A 158 -23.11 -4.92 -0.62
N LEU A 159 -22.86 -5.31 -1.88
CA LEU A 159 -21.62 -5.96 -2.31
C LEU A 159 -20.41 -5.02 -2.22
N ILE A 160 -20.55 -3.75 -2.64
CA ILE A 160 -19.51 -2.71 -2.49
C ILE A 160 -19.11 -2.54 -1.02
N SER A 161 -20.10 -2.47 -0.13
CA SER A 161 -19.85 -2.24 1.30
C SER A 161 -19.56 -3.51 2.11
N GLY A 162 -19.56 -4.70 1.49
CA GLY A 162 -19.39 -5.99 2.19
C GLY A 162 -20.53 -6.39 3.13
N ARG A 163 -21.61 -5.60 3.21
CA ARG A 163 -22.69 -5.72 4.20
C ARG A 163 -23.81 -6.66 3.73
N LYS A 164 -23.57 -7.97 3.83
CA LYS A 164 -24.48 -9.04 3.40
C LYS A 164 -25.88 -9.01 4.01
N GLU A 165 -26.02 -8.45 5.21
CA GLU A 165 -27.30 -8.32 5.92
C GLU A 165 -28.28 -7.33 5.26
N ARG A 166 -27.79 -6.44 4.38
CA ARG A 166 -28.59 -5.38 3.74
C ARG A 166 -29.49 -5.88 2.61
N CYS A 167 -29.23 -7.05 2.04
CA CYS A 167 -30.00 -7.56 0.90
C CYS A 167 -30.34 -9.05 1.04
N LYS A 168 -31.28 -9.52 0.22
CA LYS A 168 -31.70 -10.93 0.22
C LYS A 168 -30.56 -11.86 -0.20
N LEU A 169 -29.75 -11.44 -1.17
CA LEU A 169 -28.64 -12.23 -1.71
C LEU A 169 -27.62 -12.59 -0.63
N GLY A 170 -27.35 -11.70 0.33
CA GLY A 170 -26.40 -12.00 1.40
C GLY A 170 -26.88 -13.03 2.41
N LYS A 171 -28.19 -13.31 2.47
CA LYS A 171 -28.75 -14.42 3.26
C LYS A 171 -28.70 -15.75 2.52
N THR A 172 -28.92 -15.73 1.20
CA THR A 172 -28.99 -16.95 0.37
C THR A 172 -27.62 -17.38 -0.17
N MET A 173 -26.75 -16.42 -0.49
CA MET A 173 -25.43 -16.63 -1.10
C MET A 173 -24.37 -15.72 -0.44
N PRO A 174 -24.10 -15.89 0.87
CA PRO A 174 -23.16 -15.03 1.61
C PRO A 174 -21.75 -15.03 1.01
N PHE A 175 -21.31 -16.12 0.37
CA PHE A 175 -20.00 -16.23 -0.27
C PHE A 175 -19.77 -15.22 -1.40
N LEU A 176 -20.82 -14.66 -2.03
CA LEU A 176 -20.64 -13.62 -3.07
C LEU A 176 -20.10 -12.31 -2.49
N PHE A 177 -20.35 -12.06 -1.20
CA PHE A 177 -19.83 -10.89 -0.48
C PHE A 177 -18.35 -11.03 -0.14
N GLU A 178 -17.76 -12.21 -0.33
CA GLU A 178 -16.32 -12.44 -0.16
C GLU A 178 -15.52 -12.12 -1.44
N ILE A 179 -16.19 -11.77 -2.54
CA ILE A 179 -15.53 -11.53 -3.84
C ILE A 179 -14.96 -10.11 -3.94
N VAL A 180 -15.78 -9.08 -3.67
CA VAL A 180 -15.41 -7.66 -3.88
C VAL A 180 -14.85 -7.03 -2.61
N ALA A 181 -15.52 -7.21 -1.47
CA ALA A 181 -15.13 -6.61 -0.18
C ALA A 181 -15.22 -7.65 0.94
N ASN A 182 -14.10 -8.31 1.23
CA ASN A 182 -14.08 -9.46 2.14
C ASN A 182 -13.68 -9.08 3.58
N ASP A 183 -14.68 -8.77 4.40
CA ASP A 183 -14.46 -8.46 5.83
C ASP A 183 -14.06 -9.68 6.68
N LEU A 184 -14.24 -10.91 6.19
CA LEU A 184 -13.94 -12.12 6.96
C LEU A 184 -12.44 -12.36 7.08
N ASN A 185 -11.71 -12.42 5.96
CA ASN A 185 -10.26 -12.67 5.94
C ASN A 185 -9.47 -11.66 5.10
N GLY A 186 -10.13 -10.82 4.30
CA GLY A 186 -9.48 -9.77 3.52
C GLY A 186 -8.85 -10.29 2.23
N ILE A 187 -9.32 -11.43 1.71
CA ILE A 187 -8.97 -11.93 0.38
C ILE A 187 -10.14 -11.61 -0.55
N ASP A 188 -9.95 -10.61 -1.41
CA ASP A 188 -10.92 -10.15 -2.39
C ASP A 188 -10.20 -9.76 -3.69
N VAL A 189 -10.97 -9.60 -4.76
CA VAL A 189 -10.45 -9.32 -6.11
C VAL A 189 -9.95 -7.89 -6.27
N ASP A 190 -10.35 -6.96 -5.39
CA ASP A 190 -9.71 -5.64 -5.25
C ASP A 190 -8.20 -5.79 -5.00
N LYS A 191 -7.83 -6.58 -3.99
CA LYS A 191 -6.42 -6.88 -3.68
C LYS A 191 -5.69 -7.59 -4.79
N PHE A 192 -6.37 -8.47 -5.51
CA PHE A 192 -5.76 -9.16 -6.64
C PHE A 192 -5.35 -8.19 -7.74
N ASP A 193 -6.21 -7.21 -8.05
CA ASP A 193 -5.88 -6.19 -9.05
C ASP A 193 -4.80 -5.23 -8.55
N TYR A 194 -5.02 -4.54 -7.43
CA TYR A 194 -4.11 -3.45 -7.07
C TYR A 194 -2.70 -3.97 -6.78
N ILE A 195 -2.55 -5.16 -6.19
CA ILE A 195 -1.21 -5.70 -5.93
C ILE A 195 -0.47 -5.95 -7.25
N ALA A 196 -1.13 -6.58 -8.23
CA ALA A 196 -0.52 -6.85 -9.52
C ALA A 196 -0.24 -5.55 -10.29
N ARG A 197 -1.20 -4.63 -10.30
CA ARG A 197 -1.14 -3.34 -11.01
C ARG A 197 -0.10 -2.39 -10.40
N ASP A 198 -0.08 -2.27 -9.09
CA ASP A 198 0.88 -1.41 -8.39
C ASP A 198 2.30 -1.96 -8.56
N CYS A 199 2.49 -3.28 -8.42
CA CYS A 199 3.78 -3.91 -8.70
C CYS A 199 4.25 -3.63 -10.13
N HIS A 200 3.35 -3.78 -11.12
CA HIS A 200 3.65 -3.46 -12.51
C HIS A 200 4.06 -1.98 -12.68
N ALA A 201 3.29 -1.06 -12.11
CA ALA A 201 3.50 0.37 -12.25
C ALA A 201 4.80 0.87 -11.58
N VAL A 202 5.16 0.32 -10.42
CA VAL A 202 6.41 0.70 -9.72
C VAL A 202 7.64 -0.12 -10.16
N GLY A 203 7.47 -1.08 -11.07
CA GLY A 203 8.55 -1.92 -11.59
C GLY A 203 9.00 -3.04 -10.64
N GLU A 204 8.18 -3.41 -9.67
CA GLU A 204 8.41 -4.54 -8.76
C GLU A 204 8.10 -5.86 -9.49
N LYS A 205 9.13 -6.67 -9.73
CA LYS A 205 9.01 -7.96 -10.42
C LYS A 205 8.53 -9.06 -9.48
N ARG A 206 7.30 -8.94 -8.98
CA ARG A 206 6.64 -10.02 -8.23
C ARG A 206 5.63 -10.71 -9.14
N ASN A 207 5.88 -11.97 -9.46
CA ASN A 207 4.98 -12.77 -10.28
C ASN A 207 4.04 -13.57 -9.38
N ILE A 208 2.99 -12.92 -8.87
CA ILE A 208 1.96 -13.61 -8.10
C ILE A 208 0.77 -13.85 -9.04
N ALA A 209 0.58 -15.11 -9.41
CA ALA A 209 -0.51 -15.52 -10.29
C ALA A 209 -1.85 -15.52 -9.53
N MET A 210 -2.46 -14.35 -9.31
CA MET A 210 -3.72 -14.23 -8.55
C MET A 210 -4.88 -14.98 -9.22
N THR A 211 -4.86 -15.15 -10.54
CA THR A 211 -5.81 -15.99 -11.28
C THR A 211 -5.79 -17.46 -10.83
N ARG A 212 -4.66 -17.94 -10.30
CA ARG A 212 -4.55 -19.27 -9.70
C ARG A 212 -5.47 -19.43 -8.48
N LEU A 213 -5.56 -18.40 -7.64
CA LEU A 213 -6.44 -18.41 -6.46
C LEU A 213 -7.92 -18.42 -6.89
N ILE A 214 -8.26 -17.73 -7.98
CA ILE A 214 -9.62 -17.80 -8.55
C ILE A 214 -9.94 -19.24 -8.95
N HIS A 215 -9.03 -19.91 -9.66
CA HIS A 215 -9.26 -21.30 -10.11
C HIS A 215 -9.28 -22.32 -8.98
N SER A 216 -8.68 -22.03 -7.83
CA SER A 216 -8.73 -22.91 -6.65
C SER A 216 -9.86 -22.61 -5.70
N ALA A 217 -10.57 -21.48 -5.85
CA ALA A 217 -11.71 -21.13 -5.03
C ALA A 217 -12.85 -22.16 -5.15
N ARG A 218 -13.41 -22.56 -4.00
CA ARG A 218 -14.64 -23.37 -3.87
C ARG A 218 -15.47 -22.84 -2.72
N VAL A 219 -16.79 -22.95 -2.81
CA VAL A 219 -17.71 -22.65 -1.71
C VAL A 219 -17.95 -23.89 -0.87
N ILE A 220 -17.63 -23.81 0.42
CA ILE A 220 -17.88 -24.86 1.43
C ILE A 220 -18.49 -24.17 2.66
N ASP A 221 -19.58 -24.72 3.19
CA ASP A 221 -20.33 -24.14 4.31
C ASP A 221 -20.67 -22.64 4.14
N GLY A 222 -20.98 -22.25 2.89
CA GLY A 222 -21.35 -20.88 2.55
C GLY A 222 -20.20 -19.86 2.51
N GLN A 223 -18.94 -20.31 2.51
CA GLN A 223 -17.74 -19.44 2.46
C GLN A 223 -16.78 -19.87 1.33
N ILE A 224 -16.03 -18.92 0.79
CA ILE A 224 -14.97 -19.19 -0.18
C ILE A 224 -13.77 -19.80 0.56
N CYS A 225 -13.41 -21.01 0.14
CA CYS A 225 -12.26 -21.77 0.61
C CYS A 225 -11.30 -22.00 -0.56
N TYR A 226 -9.99 -22.10 -0.27
CA TYR A 226 -8.95 -22.32 -1.28
C TYR A 226 -8.34 -23.71 -1.15
N ASP A 227 -7.67 -24.20 -2.20
CA ASP A 227 -6.93 -25.46 -2.11
C ASP A 227 -5.70 -25.25 -1.20
N ILE A 228 -5.45 -26.17 -0.25
CA ILE A 228 -4.31 -26.09 0.67
C ILE A 228 -2.96 -25.98 -0.06
N LYS A 229 -2.85 -26.52 -1.28
CA LYS A 229 -1.64 -26.38 -2.10
C LYS A 229 -1.30 -24.93 -2.44
N ASP A 230 -2.27 -24.03 -2.36
CA ASP A 230 -2.14 -22.60 -2.67
C ASP A 230 -1.97 -21.74 -1.41
N ALA A 231 -1.79 -22.35 -0.23
CA ALA A 231 -1.54 -21.61 1.01
C ALA A 231 -0.32 -20.69 0.94
N ASN A 232 0.73 -21.10 0.22
CA ASN A 232 1.90 -20.25 -0.03
C ASN A 232 1.55 -19.04 -0.91
N THR A 233 0.69 -19.19 -1.91
CA THR A 233 0.22 -18.05 -2.72
C THR A 233 -0.62 -17.09 -1.89
N VAL A 234 -1.44 -17.61 -0.97
CA VAL A 234 -2.18 -16.78 0.01
C VAL A 234 -1.22 -16.04 0.95
N TYR A 235 -0.16 -16.70 1.42
CA TYR A 235 0.89 -16.04 2.20
C TYR A 235 1.57 -14.91 1.39
N GLU A 236 1.98 -15.19 0.16
CA GLU A 236 2.64 -14.23 -0.74
C GLU A 236 1.77 -13.00 -1.02
N LEU A 237 0.45 -13.17 -1.13
CA LEU A 237 -0.52 -12.09 -1.24
C LEU A 237 -0.41 -11.13 -0.03
N PHE A 238 -0.51 -11.66 1.19
CA PHE A 238 -0.44 -10.85 2.41
C PHE A 238 0.94 -10.22 2.63
N TYR A 239 2.00 -10.98 2.35
CA TYR A 239 3.37 -10.48 2.41
C TYR A 239 3.59 -9.34 1.41
N THR A 240 3.10 -9.49 0.18
CA THR A 240 3.28 -8.47 -0.85
C THR A 240 2.49 -7.22 -0.55
N ARG A 241 1.25 -7.35 -0.05
CA ARG A 241 0.51 -6.23 0.50
C ARG A 241 1.32 -5.49 1.59
N PHE A 242 1.81 -6.22 2.59
CA PHE A 242 2.64 -5.62 3.64
C PHE A 242 3.87 -4.90 3.08
N SER A 243 4.57 -5.54 2.13
CA SER A 243 5.76 -4.97 1.49
C SER A 243 5.44 -3.70 0.70
N LEU A 244 4.34 -3.65 -0.05
CA LEU A 244 3.89 -2.45 -0.76
C LEU A 244 3.56 -1.32 0.22
N HIS A 245 2.84 -1.63 1.30
CA HIS A 245 2.56 -0.65 2.35
C HIS A 245 3.85 -0.09 2.98
N LYS A 246 4.82 -0.95 3.29
CA LYS A 246 6.07 -0.55 3.96
C LYS A 246 7.00 0.23 3.05
N ASN A 247 7.16 -0.18 1.80
CA ASN A 247 8.18 0.35 0.90
C ASN A 247 7.66 1.45 -0.04
N ILE A 248 6.40 1.33 -0.49
CA ILE A 248 5.82 2.19 -1.52
C ILE A 248 4.86 3.19 -0.90
N TYR A 249 3.74 2.72 -0.34
CA TYR A 249 2.66 3.60 0.12
C TYR A 249 3.09 4.47 1.32
N ASN A 250 3.95 3.94 2.19
CA ASN A 250 4.52 4.69 3.33
C ASN A 250 5.95 5.16 3.09
N HIS A 251 6.39 5.25 1.82
CA HIS A 251 7.70 5.79 1.52
C HIS A 251 7.87 7.19 2.12
N LYS A 252 9.00 7.43 2.78
CA LYS A 252 9.27 8.67 3.53
C LYS A 252 9.01 9.95 2.74
N THR A 253 9.40 9.96 1.46
CA THR A 253 9.22 11.14 0.59
C THR A 253 7.78 11.29 0.14
N THR A 254 7.05 10.19 -0.08
CA THR A 254 5.61 10.24 -0.39
C THR A 254 4.88 10.87 0.79
N ARG A 255 5.12 10.36 2.00
CA ARG A 255 4.51 10.86 3.24
C ARG A 255 4.86 12.32 3.52
N ALA A 256 6.10 12.75 3.26
CA ALA A 256 6.49 14.15 3.35
C ALA A 256 5.65 15.05 2.42
N ILE A 257 5.44 14.65 1.17
CA ILE A 257 4.64 15.43 0.21
C ILE A 257 3.16 15.37 0.58
N GLU A 258 2.65 14.23 1.08
CA GLU A 258 1.26 14.13 1.58
C GLU A 258 1.00 15.13 2.72
N TYR A 259 1.95 15.35 3.63
CA TYR A 259 1.83 16.40 4.64
C TYR A 259 1.80 17.80 4.05
N MET A 260 2.61 18.06 3.02
CA MET A 260 2.57 19.34 2.30
C MET A 260 1.23 19.54 1.61
N ILE A 261 0.71 18.52 0.93
CA ILE A 261 -0.62 18.55 0.31
C ILE A 261 -1.71 18.75 1.35
N MET A 262 -1.61 18.11 2.52
CA MET A 262 -2.56 18.33 3.61
C MET A 262 -2.56 19.80 4.05
N ASP A 263 -1.38 20.42 4.23
CA ASP A 263 -1.28 21.84 4.57
C ASP A 263 -1.89 22.73 3.47
N VAL A 264 -1.59 22.45 2.19
CA VAL A 264 -2.21 23.12 1.03
C VAL A 264 -3.72 23.04 1.09
N LEU A 265 -4.28 21.85 1.32
CA LEU A 265 -5.72 21.61 1.34
C LEU A 265 -6.39 22.29 2.52
N LEU A 266 -5.81 22.27 3.72
CA LEU A 266 -6.39 22.96 4.88
C LEU A 266 -6.37 24.48 4.71
N ILE A 267 -5.34 25.05 4.07
CA ILE A 267 -5.31 26.47 3.75
C ILE A 267 -6.40 26.79 2.71
N ALA A 268 -6.44 26.04 1.61
CA ALA A 268 -7.39 26.27 0.53
C ALA A 268 -8.85 26.06 0.96
N GLN A 269 -9.10 25.10 1.84
CA GLN A 269 -10.43 24.79 2.37
C GLN A 269 -11.09 26.00 3.05
N LYS A 270 -10.32 26.87 3.73
CA LYS A 270 -10.85 28.07 4.40
C LYS A 270 -11.56 29.03 3.45
N HIS A 271 -11.18 29.02 2.17
CA HIS A 271 -11.68 29.95 1.16
C HIS A 271 -12.53 29.25 0.09
N MET A 272 -12.10 28.08 -0.38
CA MET A 272 -12.76 27.34 -1.47
C MET A 272 -13.87 26.41 -1.00
N LYS A 273 -13.86 26.00 0.29
CA LYS A 273 -14.91 25.21 0.94
C LYS A 273 -15.30 23.89 0.24
N PHE A 274 -14.36 23.26 -0.48
CA PHE A 274 -14.64 22.05 -1.25
C PHE A 274 -14.97 20.82 -0.39
N ALA A 275 -14.58 20.78 0.89
CA ALA A 275 -14.99 19.69 1.78
C ALA A 275 -16.50 19.65 2.01
N GLU A 276 -17.22 20.78 1.88
CA GLU A 276 -18.69 20.83 2.00
C GLU A 276 -19.40 20.12 0.83
N TYR A 277 -18.67 19.68 -0.19
CA TYR A 277 -19.23 19.06 -1.39
C TYR A 277 -19.21 17.53 -1.34
N ILE A 278 -18.69 16.92 -0.27
CA ILE A 278 -18.51 15.45 -0.18
C ILE A 278 -19.82 14.66 -0.22
N ASP A 279 -20.93 15.25 0.22
CA ASP A 279 -22.26 14.63 0.19
C ASP A 279 -23.14 15.16 -0.96
N ILE A 280 -22.56 15.92 -1.88
CA ILE A 280 -23.26 16.50 -3.04
C ILE A 280 -22.68 15.87 -4.31
N PRO A 281 -23.29 14.79 -4.83
CA PRO A 281 -22.74 14.02 -5.96
C PRO A 281 -22.35 14.88 -7.16
N GLU A 282 -23.17 15.86 -7.54
CA GLU A 282 -22.91 16.77 -8.66
C GLU A 282 -21.62 17.54 -8.50
N LYS A 283 -21.30 17.97 -7.28
CA LYS A 283 -20.09 18.74 -6.99
C LYS A 283 -18.90 17.82 -6.73
N TYR A 284 -19.13 16.71 -6.04
CA TYR A 284 -18.12 15.69 -5.78
C TYR A 284 -17.54 15.09 -7.07
N LEU A 285 -18.38 14.99 -8.11
CA LEU A 285 -17.99 14.58 -9.46
C LEU A 285 -16.79 15.39 -10.01
N HIS A 286 -16.67 16.66 -9.62
CA HIS A 286 -15.60 17.55 -10.09
C HIS A 286 -14.40 17.65 -9.13
N LEU A 287 -14.43 16.98 -7.97
CA LEU A 287 -13.30 16.94 -7.05
C LEU A 287 -12.35 15.81 -7.45
N THR A 288 -11.32 16.14 -8.20
CA THR A 288 -10.27 15.20 -8.65
C THR A 288 -8.88 15.77 -8.34
N ASP A 289 -7.81 15.08 -8.75
CA ASP A 289 -6.44 15.55 -8.50
C ASP A 289 -6.14 16.91 -9.17
N ASP A 290 -6.97 17.35 -10.14
CA ASP A 290 -6.95 18.69 -10.74
C ASP A 290 -7.07 19.83 -9.70
N LEU A 291 -7.57 19.53 -8.49
CA LEU A 291 -7.60 20.47 -7.38
C LEU A 291 -6.23 21.09 -7.09
N PHE A 292 -5.13 20.36 -7.33
CA PHE A 292 -3.77 20.88 -7.25
C PHE A 292 -3.57 22.11 -8.15
N HIS A 293 -3.89 21.96 -9.44
CA HIS A 293 -3.71 22.98 -10.45
C HIS A 293 -4.70 24.13 -10.25
N ARG A 294 -5.94 23.84 -9.84
CA ARG A 294 -6.94 24.88 -9.52
C ARG A 294 -6.47 25.81 -8.39
N ILE A 295 -5.87 25.25 -7.34
CA ILE A 295 -5.30 26.05 -6.24
C ILE A 295 -4.08 26.85 -6.75
N HIS A 296 -3.21 26.22 -7.54
CA HIS A 296 -1.99 26.85 -8.04
C HIS A 296 -2.24 28.02 -8.99
N MET A 297 -3.23 27.90 -9.89
CA MET A 297 -3.58 28.93 -10.88
C MET A 297 -4.35 30.11 -10.32
N THR A 298 -4.91 30.01 -9.11
CA THR A 298 -5.71 31.09 -8.54
C THR A 298 -4.83 32.28 -8.16
N GLU A 299 -5.23 33.51 -8.50
CA GLU A 299 -4.47 34.74 -8.19
C GLU A 299 -4.80 35.35 -6.82
N SER A 300 -5.85 34.89 -6.13
CA SER A 300 -6.29 35.45 -4.84
C SER A 300 -5.17 35.42 -3.79
N GLU A 301 -5.05 36.51 -3.02
CA GLU A 301 -3.99 36.66 -2.01
C GLU A 301 -4.17 35.66 -0.86
N GLU A 302 -5.41 35.29 -0.54
CA GLU A 302 -5.74 34.34 0.51
C GLU A 302 -5.15 32.94 0.27
N LEU A 303 -5.00 32.55 -1.00
CA LEU A 303 -4.38 31.27 -1.38
C LEU A 303 -2.86 31.37 -1.59
N ALA A 304 -2.24 32.54 -1.44
CA ALA A 304 -0.80 32.70 -1.60
C ALA A 304 0.03 31.76 -0.70
N PRO A 305 -0.34 31.51 0.57
CA PRO A 305 0.38 30.53 1.40
C PRO A 305 0.30 29.09 0.85
N ALA A 306 -0.85 28.68 0.31
CA ALA A 306 -1.01 27.37 -0.32
C ALA A 306 -0.16 27.26 -1.59
N ARG A 307 -0.17 28.29 -2.45
CA ARG A 307 0.67 28.36 -3.66
C ARG A 307 2.16 28.27 -3.35
N LYS A 308 2.62 28.94 -2.28
CA LYS A 308 4.03 28.82 -1.83
C LYS A 308 4.42 27.39 -1.50
N ILE A 309 3.54 26.61 -0.88
CA ILE A 309 3.81 25.19 -0.58
C ILE A 309 3.81 24.36 -1.87
N ILE A 310 2.90 24.63 -2.81
CA ILE A 310 2.89 24.00 -4.13
C ILE A 310 4.21 24.25 -4.87
N ASP A 311 4.67 25.50 -4.94
CA ASP A 311 5.96 25.87 -5.54
C ASP A 311 7.13 25.10 -4.92
N ARG A 312 7.09 24.87 -3.60
CA ARG A 312 8.09 24.06 -2.89
C ARG A 312 8.05 22.60 -3.34
N ILE A 313 6.86 22.00 -3.50
CA ILE A 313 6.71 20.64 -4.03
C ILE A 313 7.31 20.55 -5.43
N GLU A 314 6.99 21.50 -6.32
CA GLU A 314 7.48 21.53 -7.71
C GLU A 314 9.01 21.70 -7.79
N ARG A 315 9.59 22.52 -6.90
CA ARG A 315 11.05 22.72 -6.81
C ARG A 315 11.78 21.67 -5.97
N ARG A 316 11.05 20.66 -5.49
CA ARG A 316 11.55 19.58 -4.62
C ARG A 316 12.14 20.05 -3.28
N ASP A 317 11.71 21.23 -2.81
CA ASP A 317 11.94 21.71 -1.45
C ASP A 317 10.89 21.09 -0.51
N LEU A 318 11.09 19.82 -0.18
CA LEU A 318 10.13 19.02 0.55
C LEU A 318 10.34 19.07 2.07
N TYR A 319 9.28 18.74 2.82
CA TYR A 319 9.44 18.36 4.23
C TYR A 319 10.44 17.22 4.37
N ARG A 320 11.23 17.23 5.44
CA ARG A 320 12.34 16.30 5.62
C ARG A 320 12.07 15.33 6.74
N GLN A 321 12.19 14.04 6.48
CA GLN A 321 12.23 13.04 7.54
C GLN A 321 13.57 13.17 8.27
N VAL A 322 13.49 13.43 9.56
CA VAL A 322 14.62 13.70 10.45
C VAL A 322 15.10 12.41 11.12
N ASP A 323 14.18 11.56 11.57
CA ASP A 323 14.50 10.25 12.13
C ASP A 323 13.34 9.27 11.95
N TYR A 324 13.59 7.98 12.17
CA TYR A 324 12.55 6.96 12.21
C TYR A 324 12.92 5.78 13.13
N LYS A 325 11.89 5.09 13.62
CA LYS A 325 12.01 3.95 14.52
C LYS A 325 10.90 2.94 14.23
N ILE A 326 11.24 1.66 14.26
CA ILE A 326 10.27 0.57 14.28
C ILE A 326 10.02 0.21 15.74
N MET A 327 8.75 0.12 16.13
CA MET A 327 8.33 -0.13 17.51
C MET A 327 7.32 -1.27 17.52
N ASP A 328 7.10 -1.82 18.72
CA ASP A 328 6.09 -2.86 18.90
C ASP A 328 4.68 -2.31 18.62
N TRP A 329 3.76 -3.18 18.21
CA TRP A 329 2.38 -2.81 17.96
C TRP A 329 1.70 -2.27 19.20
N ASP A 330 2.01 -2.85 20.36
CA ASP A 330 1.37 -2.54 21.65
C ASP A 330 1.85 -1.20 22.23
N ASP A 331 2.99 -0.67 21.77
CA ASP A 331 3.55 0.61 22.21
C ASP A 331 2.78 1.83 21.62
N LYS A 332 1.71 1.62 20.84
CA LYS A 332 1.06 2.70 20.07
C LYS A 332 0.61 3.87 20.93
N GLU A 333 -0.19 3.60 21.95
CA GLU A 333 -0.79 4.64 22.80
C GLU A 333 0.29 5.38 23.58
N PHE A 334 1.27 4.64 24.09
CA PHE A 334 2.44 5.19 24.75
C PHE A 334 3.21 6.15 23.84
N CYS A 335 3.52 5.74 22.62
CA CYS A 335 4.23 6.58 21.67
C CYS A 335 3.45 7.83 21.27
N GLN A 336 2.13 7.70 21.05
CA GLN A 336 1.28 8.85 20.71
C GLN A 336 1.13 9.84 21.87
N ALA A 337 1.23 9.40 23.12
CA ALA A 337 1.15 10.25 24.29
C ALA A 337 2.48 10.94 24.64
N GLN A 338 3.61 10.25 24.45
CA GLN A 338 4.92 10.72 24.93
C GLN A 338 5.77 11.38 23.83
N ILE A 339 5.63 10.93 22.59
CA ILE A 339 6.41 11.44 21.45
C ILE A 339 5.49 12.37 20.66
N THR A 340 5.40 13.62 21.10
CA THR A 340 4.57 14.64 20.45
C THR A 340 5.43 15.78 19.90
N PRO A 341 4.93 16.56 18.92
CA PRO A 341 5.56 17.80 18.50
C PRO A 341 5.90 18.74 19.68
N GLU A 342 5.02 18.86 20.66
CA GLU A 342 5.21 19.68 21.86
C GLU A 342 6.34 19.15 22.73
N ALA A 343 6.40 17.84 22.97
CA ALA A 343 7.48 17.22 23.74
C ALA A 343 8.85 17.44 23.09
N ILE A 344 8.92 17.31 21.76
CA ILE A 344 10.15 17.54 20.99
C ILE A 344 10.57 19.01 21.07
N VAL A 345 9.66 19.95 20.88
CA VAL A 345 9.97 21.39 20.97
C VAL A 345 10.34 21.80 22.39
N HIS A 346 9.69 21.24 23.41
CA HIS A 346 10.05 21.46 24.81
C HIS A 346 11.46 20.95 25.11
N ALA A 347 11.81 19.74 24.65
CA ALA A 347 13.16 19.21 24.77
C ALA A 347 14.19 20.08 24.04
N ALA A 348 13.86 20.58 22.84
CA ALA A 348 14.74 21.46 22.09
C ALA A 348 15.08 22.78 22.82
N LYS A 349 14.14 23.30 23.61
CA LYS A 349 14.30 24.57 24.34
C LYS A 349 14.94 24.42 25.71
N ASN A 350 14.77 23.27 26.36
CA ASN A 350 15.11 23.08 27.78
C ASN A 350 16.24 22.07 28.02
N ALA A 351 16.41 21.08 27.14
CA ALA A 351 17.58 20.23 27.20
C ALA A 351 18.75 21.04 26.65
N ASN A 352 19.82 21.21 27.42
CA ASN A 352 21.02 21.93 26.99
C ASN A 352 21.75 21.10 25.90
N LEU A 353 21.22 21.09 24.67
CA LEU A 353 21.66 20.25 23.56
C LEU A 353 23.01 20.76 23.05
N GLU A 354 24.04 19.90 23.10
CA GLU A 354 25.38 20.26 22.65
C GLU A 354 25.40 20.60 21.15
N GLY A 355 26.10 21.68 20.79
CA GLY A 355 26.38 22.02 19.39
C GLY A 355 25.19 22.57 18.60
N VAL A 356 24.16 23.12 19.25
CA VAL A 356 22.99 23.77 18.61
C VAL A 356 23.11 25.30 18.66
N GLU A 357 22.78 25.98 17.56
CA GLU A 357 22.65 27.44 17.55
C GLU A 357 21.40 27.94 18.30
N GLN A 358 21.58 28.79 19.30
CA GLN A 358 20.48 29.30 20.15
C GLN A 358 19.43 30.13 19.37
N SER A 359 19.84 30.75 18.25
CA SER A 359 18.94 31.44 17.33
C SER A 359 17.89 30.49 16.73
N LEU A 360 18.31 29.30 16.30
CA LEU A 360 17.40 28.27 15.75
C LEU A 360 16.44 27.74 16.81
N VAL A 361 16.90 27.61 18.06
CA VAL A 361 16.07 27.16 19.19
C VAL A 361 14.94 28.15 19.47
N ALA A 362 15.22 29.46 19.38
CA ALA A 362 14.23 30.50 19.61
C ALA A 362 13.12 30.50 18.54
N GLU A 363 13.47 30.24 17.27
CA GLU A 363 12.55 30.22 16.14
C GLU A 363 11.73 28.92 16.03
N LEU A 364 12.19 27.81 16.64
CA LEU A 364 11.48 26.54 16.57
C LEU A 364 10.13 26.60 17.29
N THR A 365 9.09 26.22 16.55
CA THR A 365 7.70 26.09 17.05
C THR A 365 7.15 24.69 16.75
N VAL A 366 6.03 24.36 17.39
CA VAL A 366 5.32 23.08 17.22
C VAL A 366 4.92 22.85 15.76
N ASP A 367 4.54 23.90 15.03
CA ASP A 367 4.15 23.82 13.62
C ASP A 367 5.26 23.33 12.70
N HIS A 368 6.53 23.44 13.11
CA HIS A 368 7.68 23.00 12.33
C HIS A 368 7.95 21.50 12.45
N VAL A 369 7.32 20.80 13.41
CA VAL A 369 7.58 19.39 13.72
C VAL A 369 6.35 18.55 13.42
N ILE A 370 6.55 17.41 12.75
CA ILE A 370 5.49 16.44 12.49
C ILE A 370 5.93 15.10 13.07
N VAL A 371 5.06 14.49 13.88
CA VAL A 371 5.22 13.13 14.36
C VAL A 371 4.21 12.23 13.66
N ASP A 372 4.70 11.19 12.98
CA ASP A 372 3.89 10.21 12.26
C ASP A 372 4.06 8.83 12.88
N VAL A 373 2.95 8.20 13.27
CA VAL A 373 2.93 6.82 13.77
C VAL A 373 2.01 6.01 12.86
N SER A 374 2.62 5.24 11.96
CA SER A 374 1.89 4.44 10.98
C SER A 374 1.86 2.97 11.37
N LYS A 375 0.69 2.32 11.25
CA LYS A 375 0.51 0.88 11.49
C LYS A 375 0.91 0.10 10.24
N MET A 376 1.87 -0.82 10.36
CA MET A 376 2.27 -1.72 9.28
C MET A 376 1.85 -3.15 9.64
N HIS A 377 1.08 -3.82 8.78
CA HIS A 377 0.62 -5.18 9.07
C HIS A 377 0.24 -5.96 7.81
N TYR A 378 0.11 -7.27 7.95
CA TYR A 378 -0.23 -8.23 6.88
C TYR A 378 -1.73 -8.25 6.51
N GLY A 379 -2.50 -7.23 6.90
CA GLY A 379 -3.94 -7.11 6.62
C GLY A 379 -4.86 -7.26 7.83
N ARG A 380 -4.44 -7.93 8.91
CA ARG A 380 -5.28 -8.23 10.09
C ARG A 380 -4.68 -7.79 11.44
N GLY A 381 -4.09 -6.60 11.48
CA GLY A 381 -3.38 -6.13 12.68
C GLY A 381 -2.25 -7.08 13.08
N VAL A 382 -2.20 -7.48 14.34
CA VAL A 382 -1.19 -8.42 14.86
C VAL A 382 -1.47 -9.89 14.54
N ALA A 383 -2.68 -10.22 14.09
CA ALA A 383 -3.07 -11.60 13.82
C ALA A 383 -2.44 -12.10 12.51
N ASN A 384 -2.03 -13.38 12.49
CA ASN A 384 -1.66 -14.05 11.25
C ASN A 384 -2.90 -14.19 10.35
N PRO A 385 -2.93 -13.53 9.18
CA PRO A 385 -4.13 -13.54 8.33
C PRO A 385 -4.44 -14.93 7.74
N ILE A 386 -3.45 -15.83 7.63
CA ILE A 386 -3.65 -17.18 7.08
C ILE A 386 -4.57 -18.01 7.97
N TYR A 387 -4.52 -17.84 9.29
CA TYR A 387 -5.36 -18.60 10.22
C TYR A 387 -6.85 -18.24 10.12
N GLN A 388 -7.18 -17.15 9.42
CA GLN A 388 -8.56 -16.78 9.12
C GLN A 388 -9.06 -17.37 7.79
N VAL A 389 -8.16 -17.95 7.00
CA VAL A 389 -8.48 -18.57 5.71
C VAL A 389 -8.80 -20.04 5.93
N LYS A 390 -9.84 -20.50 5.23
CA LYS A 390 -10.21 -21.92 5.19
C LYS A 390 -9.68 -22.55 3.91
N PHE A 391 -9.14 -23.75 4.07
CA PHE A 391 -8.58 -24.54 3.00
C PHE A 391 -9.31 -25.87 2.87
N TYR A 392 -9.35 -26.42 1.66
CA TYR A 392 -9.76 -27.80 1.40
C TYR A 392 -8.60 -28.59 0.78
N SER A 393 -8.68 -29.90 0.86
CA SER A 393 -7.75 -30.81 0.19
C SER A 393 -8.39 -31.42 -1.04
N LYS A 394 -7.61 -31.72 -2.07
CA LYS A 394 -8.07 -32.48 -3.24
C LYS A 394 -8.71 -33.83 -2.86
N HIS A 395 -8.26 -34.44 -1.77
CA HIS A 395 -8.79 -35.72 -1.28
C HIS A 395 -10.17 -35.58 -0.61
N GLU A 396 -10.47 -34.42 -0.04
CA GLU A 396 -11.74 -34.11 0.64
C GLU A 396 -12.27 -32.73 0.18
N PRO A 397 -12.71 -32.59 -1.08
CA PRO A 397 -12.97 -31.29 -1.71
C PRO A 397 -14.22 -30.55 -1.20
N ASN A 398 -14.96 -31.17 -0.29
CA ASN A 398 -16.18 -30.62 0.32
C ASN A 398 -16.03 -30.41 1.82
N VAL A 399 -14.82 -30.59 2.37
CA VAL A 399 -14.51 -30.34 3.78
C VAL A 399 -13.47 -29.23 3.84
N CYS A 400 -13.75 -28.21 4.64
CA CYS A 400 -12.83 -27.10 4.86
C CYS A 400 -12.26 -27.13 6.29
N ARG A 401 -10.98 -26.80 6.42
CA ARG A 401 -10.26 -26.70 7.70
C ARG A 401 -9.37 -25.46 7.69
N ARG A 402 -8.94 -25.00 8.87
CA ARG A 402 -7.89 -23.97 8.96
C ARG A 402 -6.53 -24.64 8.85
N ALA A 403 -5.57 -23.95 8.24
CA ALA A 403 -4.19 -24.41 8.20
C ALA A 403 -3.50 -24.09 9.54
N GLU A 404 -2.75 -25.05 10.06
CA GLU A 404 -1.86 -24.88 11.21
C GLU A 404 -0.49 -24.33 10.75
N SER A 405 0.35 -23.92 11.70
CA SER A 405 1.69 -23.38 11.38
C SER A 405 2.55 -24.35 10.58
N GLY A 406 2.46 -25.65 10.89
CA GLY A 406 3.20 -26.72 10.21
C GLY A 406 2.68 -27.04 8.80
N ASP A 407 1.44 -26.67 8.47
CA ASP A 407 0.84 -26.98 7.17
C ASP A 407 1.31 -26.04 6.06
N VAL A 408 1.78 -24.84 6.44
CA VAL A 408 2.17 -23.79 5.49
C VAL A 408 3.69 -23.63 5.44
N SER A 409 4.30 -23.15 6.53
CA SER A 409 5.75 -22.94 6.60
C SER A 409 6.20 -22.58 8.02
N LEU A 410 7.27 -23.22 8.48
CA LEU A 410 7.95 -22.89 9.74
C LEU A 410 8.77 -21.60 9.66
N LEU A 411 8.94 -21.01 8.46
CA LEU A 411 9.74 -19.80 8.21
C LEU A 411 8.89 -18.53 8.12
N MET A 412 7.60 -18.60 8.46
CA MET A 412 6.76 -17.41 8.55
C MET A 412 7.21 -16.51 9.73
N PRO A 413 6.99 -15.18 9.64
CA PRO A 413 7.27 -14.27 10.75
C PRO A 413 6.48 -14.64 12.02
N GLU A 414 7.07 -14.42 13.19
CA GLU A 414 6.37 -14.56 14.47
C GLU A 414 5.41 -13.38 14.74
N LYS A 415 5.70 -12.20 14.19
CA LYS A 415 4.89 -10.98 14.31
C LYS A 415 4.37 -10.53 12.95
N PHE A 416 3.08 -10.20 12.90
CA PHE A 416 2.38 -9.79 11.67
C PHE A 416 1.98 -8.31 11.67
N GLY A 417 2.33 -7.56 12.72
CA GLY A 417 2.11 -6.13 12.86
C GLY A 417 3.28 -5.44 13.56
N GLU A 418 3.60 -4.22 13.12
CA GLU A 418 4.60 -3.33 13.71
C GLU A 418 4.15 -1.85 13.57
N LEU A 419 4.73 -0.96 14.37
CA LEU A 419 4.57 0.49 14.20
C LEU A 419 5.81 1.09 13.55
N LEU A 420 5.58 2.02 12.63
CA LEU A 420 6.61 2.84 12.03
C LEU A 420 6.44 4.29 12.50
N LEU A 421 7.28 4.70 13.45
CA LEU A 421 7.42 6.07 13.91
C LEU A 421 8.37 6.84 12.99
N ARG A 422 7.94 8.00 12.53
CA ARG A 422 8.73 8.91 11.70
C ARG A 422 8.59 10.34 12.21
N ILE A 423 9.71 11.02 12.31
CA ILE A 423 9.76 12.43 12.69
C ILE A 423 10.11 13.24 11.46
N TYR A 424 9.34 14.27 11.16
CA TYR A 424 9.61 15.20 10.07
C TYR A 424 9.75 16.63 10.58
N THR A 425 10.44 17.43 9.79
CA THR A 425 10.41 18.89 9.91
C THR A 425 9.95 19.54 8.61
N LYS A 426 9.20 20.63 8.73
CA LYS A 426 8.70 21.41 7.59
C LYS A 426 9.80 22.25 6.92
N GLU A 427 10.89 22.54 7.64
CA GLU A 427 12.00 23.35 7.17
C GLU A 427 13.33 22.66 7.41
N GLU A 428 14.17 22.62 6.38
CA GLU A 428 15.42 21.87 6.40
C GLU A 428 16.43 22.38 7.45
N ARG A 429 16.39 23.68 7.78
CA ARG A 429 17.28 24.29 8.78
C ARG A 429 17.09 23.75 10.20
N PHE A 430 15.92 23.18 10.53
CA PHE A 430 15.65 22.62 11.86
C PHE A 430 16.00 21.13 11.98
N MET A 431 16.49 20.48 10.92
CA MET A 431 16.68 19.03 10.88
C MET A 431 17.59 18.51 12.02
N GLY A 432 18.78 19.07 12.20
CA GLY A 432 19.71 18.62 13.25
C GLY A 432 19.20 18.90 14.68
N LEU A 433 18.52 20.04 14.88
CA LEU A 433 17.90 20.40 16.15
C LEU A 433 16.74 19.46 16.52
N VAL A 434 15.81 19.23 15.59
CA VAL A 434 14.66 18.35 15.79
C VAL A 434 15.12 16.92 16.05
N GLN A 435 16.18 16.45 15.39
CA GLN A 435 16.72 15.11 15.63
C GLN A 435 17.29 14.99 17.05
N SER A 436 18.12 15.96 17.44
CA SER A 436 18.76 15.98 18.76
C SER A 436 17.72 16.03 19.88
N ALA A 437 16.70 16.89 19.73
CA ALA A 437 15.60 17.00 20.66
C ALA A 437 14.75 15.73 20.73
N TYR A 438 14.39 15.14 19.59
CA TYR A 438 13.66 13.87 19.53
C TYR A 438 14.43 12.74 20.23
N ARG A 439 15.74 12.61 19.99
CA ARG A 439 16.57 11.58 20.63
C ARG A 439 16.71 11.82 22.13
N HIS A 440 16.76 13.07 22.56
CA HIS A 440 16.70 13.40 23.98
C HIS A 440 15.37 12.93 24.60
N VAL A 441 14.24 13.20 23.94
CA VAL A 441 12.93 12.68 24.37
C VAL A 441 12.98 11.16 24.45
N LEU A 442 13.46 10.48 23.40
CA LEU A 442 13.50 9.02 23.34
C LEU A 442 14.33 8.40 24.48
N ARG A 443 15.48 8.99 24.83
CA ARG A 443 16.33 8.55 25.95
C ARG A 443 15.73 8.85 27.33
N SER A 444 14.90 9.88 27.42
CA SER A 444 14.20 10.26 28.65
C SER A 444 12.96 9.41 28.93
N LEU A 445 12.48 8.64 27.94
CA LEU A 445 11.34 7.76 28.14
C LEU A 445 11.72 6.62 29.10
N PRO A 446 10.84 6.27 30.04
CA PRO A 446 11.02 5.04 30.80
C PRO A 446 11.04 3.88 29.82
N ILE A 447 12.08 3.04 29.91
CA ILE A 447 12.05 1.73 29.25
C ILE A 447 10.80 1.04 29.78
N PRO A 448 9.84 0.61 28.93
CA PRO A 448 8.73 -0.18 29.41
C PRO A 448 9.33 -1.36 30.16
N SER A 449 9.08 -1.41 31.47
CA SER A 449 9.37 -2.59 32.25
C SER A 449 8.78 -3.77 31.50
N GLU A 450 9.51 -4.88 31.43
CA GLU A 450 8.96 -6.19 31.08
C GLU A 450 7.73 -6.45 31.97
N THR A 451 6.55 -6.05 31.54
CA THR A 451 5.31 -6.33 32.25
C THR A 451 4.89 -7.73 31.86
N ALA A 452 4.99 -8.60 32.86
CA ALA A 452 4.51 -9.98 32.94
C ALA A 452 5.37 -11.06 32.25
N GLU A 453 6.53 -11.36 32.83
CA GLU A 453 6.85 -12.78 33.02
C GLU A 453 5.72 -13.39 33.86
N ILE A 454 4.88 -14.20 33.22
CA ILE A 454 4.12 -15.21 33.94
C ILE A 454 5.16 -16.13 34.56
N THR A 455 5.40 -15.99 35.86
CA THR A 455 6.05 -17.01 36.67
C THR A 455 5.17 -18.26 36.69
N THR A 456 5.21 -19.05 35.62
CA THR A 456 4.93 -20.48 35.71
C THR A 456 6.21 -21.13 36.21
N ILE A 457 6.27 -21.32 37.53
CA ILE A 457 7.17 -22.30 38.13
C ILE A 457 6.73 -23.66 37.58
N VAL A 458 7.37 -24.12 36.51
CA VAL A 458 7.31 -25.51 36.09
C VAL A 458 8.32 -26.26 36.95
N PRO A 459 7.91 -27.21 37.80
CA PRO A 459 8.87 -28.05 38.51
C PRO A 459 9.65 -28.86 37.49
N THR A 460 10.98 -28.76 37.52
CA THR A 460 11.87 -29.68 36.82
C THR A 460 11.52 -31.11 37.23
N PRO A 461 11.22 -32.03 36.30
CA PRO A 461 11.07 -33.43 36.64
C PRO A 461 12.41 -33.98 37.15
N PRO A 462 12.42 -34.86 38.15
CA PRO A 462 13.67 -35.49 38.61
C PRO A 462 14.29 -36.28 37.46
N ALA A 463 15.63 -36.23 37.39
CA ALA A 463 16.41 -36.97 36.42
C ALA A 463 16.06 -38.47 36.47
N THR A 464 15.53 -38.99 35.37
CA THR A 464 15.34 -40.43 35.20
C THR A 464 16.66 -40.99 34.69
N GLU A 465 17.30 -41.86 35.46
CA GLU A 465 18.48 -42.60 35.04
C GLU A 465 18.13 -43.49 33.84
N ALA A 466 18.85 -43.31 32.73
CA ALA A 466 18.75 -44.20 31.58
C ALA A 466 19.50 -45.51 31.86
N PRO A 467 18.98 -46.67 31.45
CA PRO A 467 19.63 -47.96 31.66
C PRO A 467 20.95 -48.06 30.87
N SER A 468 21.95 -48.63 31.54
CA SER A 468 23.30 -48.85 31.04
C SER A 468 23.34 -49.87 29.89
N THR A 469 23.98 -49.49 28.79
CA THR A 469 24.36 -50.41 27.70
C THR A 469 25.90 -50.50 27.64
N PRO A 470 26.51 -51.69 27.54
CA PRO A 470 27.95 -51.86 27.66
C PRO A 470 28.72 -51.34 26.44
N THR A 471 29.79 -50.60 26.73
CA THR A 471 30.71 -49.97 25.77
C THR A 471 31.76 -50.97 25.26
N ALA A 472 32.04 -50.97 23.95
CA ALA A 472 33.24 -51.60 23.38
C ALA A 472 34.40 -50.58 23.28
N PRO A 473 35.68 -50.96 23.46
CA PRO A 473 36.77 -50.02 23.69
C PRO A 473 37.41 -49.54 22.38
N THR A 474 37.73 -48.24 22.31
CA THR A 474 38.76 -47.68 21.41
C THR A 474 39.37 -46.42 22.06
N PRO A 475 40.62 -46.04 21.72
CA PRO A 475 41.61 -45.63 22.70
C PRO A 475 41.66 -44.12 22.93
N ALA A 476 42.19 -43.77 24.10
CA ALA A 476 42.43 -42.42 24.56
C ALA A 476 43.47 -41.67 23.71
N PHE A 477 43.09 -40.49 23.23
CA PHE A 477 44.02 -39.39 23.00
C PHE A 477 43.46 -38.13 23.66
N GLY A 478 44.13 -37.72 24.74
CA GLY A 478 43.82 -36.48 25.44
C GLY A 478 44.39 -35.28 24.71
N LEU A 479 43.53 -34.33 24.34
CA LEU A 479 43.88 -32.95 24.09
C LEU A 479 42.80 -32.07 24.74
N GLY A 480 43.27 -31.09 25.54
CA GLY A 480 42.46 -30.31 26.46
C GLY A 480 41.28 -29.59 25.82
N VAL A 481 40.15 -29.62 26.52
CA VAL A 481 38.92 -28.88 26.17
C VAL A 481 39.18 -27.38 26.36
N PRO A 482 39.06 -26.54 25.32
CA PRO A 482 38.87 -25.12 25.51
C PRO A 482 37.45 -24.90 26.03
N GLN A 483 37.30 -24.18 27.14
CA GLN A 483 36.01 -23.73 27.66
C GLN A 483 35.19 -23.08 26.53
N SER A 484 34.07 -23.70 26.17
CA SER A 484 33.12 -23.15 25.23
C SER A 484 32.58 -21.85 25.80
N ARG A 485 32.96 -20.73 25.19
CA ARG A 485 32.31 -19.43 25.37
C ARG A 485 30.82 -19.63 25.09
N ALA A 486 29.99 -19.51 26.12
CA ALA A 486 28.55 -19.48 25.98
C ALA A 486 28.19 -18.45 24.89
N SER A 487 27.53 -18.93 23.83
CA SER A 487 26.90 -18.07 22.84
C SER A 487 25.88 -17.20 23.57
N ARG A 488 26.19 -15.91 23.72
CA ARG A 488 25.22 -14.93 24.21
C ARG A 488 23.98 -15.02 23.31
N PRO A 489 22.77 -15.16 23.86
CA PRO A 489 21.56 -14.98 23.06
C PRO A 489 21.61 -13.57 22.47
N PHE A 490 21.20 -13.42 21.21
CA PHE A 490 21.03 -12.12 20.58
C PHE A 490 20.12 -11.27 21.48
N GLY A 491 20.72 -10.32 22.20
CA GLY A 491 20.00 -9.44 23.10
C GLY A 491 18.94 -8.68 22.31
N ARG A 492 17.68 -8.72 22.78
CA ARG A 492 16.64 -7.80 22.33
C ARG A 492 17.18 -6.39 22.50
N THR A 493 17.50 -5.70 21.40
CA THR A 493 17.79 -4.27 21.46
C THR A 493 16.55 -3.61 22.08
N PRO A 494 16.68 -2.78 23.13
CA PRO A 494 15.54 -2.09 23.71
C PRO A 494 14.79 -1.34 22.61
N SER A 495 13.45 -1.41 22.65
CA SER A 495 12.52 -0.73 21.71
C SER A 495 12.82 0.78 21.57
N TYR A 496 13.63 1.36 22.47
CA TYR A 496 13.93 2.78 22.60
C TYR A 496 15.41 3.17 22.36
N SER A 497 16.24 2.26 21.85
CA SER A 497 17.64 2.58 21.50
C SER A 497 17.75 3.61 20.34
N ASP A 498 18.79 4.43 20.30
CA ASP A 498 18.99 5.33 19.15
C ASP A 498 19.26 4.55 17.86
N ASN A 499 18.76 5.05 16.73
CA ASN A 499 19.18 4.57 15.42
C ASN A 499 20.60 5.10 15.12
N GLN A 500 21.60 4.23 15.31
CA GLN A 500 23.01 4.60 15.16
C GLN A 500 23.38 5.02 13.72
N PHE A 501 22.60 4.60 12.71
CA PHE A 501 22.88 4.86 11.30
C PHE A 501 22.33 6.20 10.79
N THR A 502 21.44 6.87 11.55
CA THR A 502 20.77 8.11 11.11
C THR A 502 21.29 9.37 11.80
N THR A 503 22.29 9.26 12.68
CA THR A 503 22.80 10.38 13.49
C THR A 503 23.31 11.53 12.63
N LEU A 504 22.71 12.71 12.77
CA LEU A 504 23.11 13.96 12.15
C LEU A 504 23.82 14.83 13.19
N PRO A 505 24.81 15.64 12.78
CA PRO A 505 25.29 16.74 13.60
C PRO A 505 24.13 17.68 13.99
N PRO A 506 24.10 18.26 15.20
CA PRO A 506 23.00 19.12 15.65
C PRO A 506 22.78 20.37 14.77
N ASN A 507 23.84 20.88 14.13
CA ASN A 507 23.78 21.96 13.13
C ASN A 507 23.79 21.47 11.68
N CYS A 508 23.46 20.20 11.43
CA CYS A 508 23.47 19.64 10.08
C CYS A 508 22.36 20.26 9.22
N GLN A 509 22.78 21.11 8.29
CA GLN A 509 21.99 21.47 7.11
C GLN A 509 22.37 20.49 6.00
N SER A 510 21.39 19.90 5.31
CA SER A 510 21.73 18.98 4.23
C SER A 510 22.45 19.77 3.13
N ARG A 511 23.67 19.36 2.79
CA ARG A 511 24.28 19.75 1.51
C ARG A 511 23.72 18.78 0.48
N SER A 512 22.69 19.19 -0.25
CA SER A 512 22.25 18.46 -1.43
C SER A 512 23.48 18.14 -2.31
N PRO A 513 23.68 16.88 -2.74
CA PRO A 513 24.82 16.50 -3.59
C PRO A 513 24.90 17.32 -4.88
N SER A 514 23.80 17.94 -5.31
CA SER A 514 23.68 18.82 -6.47
C SER A 514 24.24 20.24 -6.27
N ARG A 515 24.69 20.61 -5.06
CA ARG A 515 25.29 21.94 -4.76
C ARG A 515 26.79 21.90 -4.47
N ILE A 516 27.51 20.87 -4.95
CA ILE A 516 28.97 20.96 -5.05
C ILE A 516 29.28 21.89 -6.22
N SER A 517 29.44 23.19 -5.95
CA SER A 517 30.13 24.06 -6.88
C SER A 517 31.56 23.55 -6.99
N SER A 518 31.95 23.16 -8.19
CA SER A 518 33.30 22.75 -8.53
C SER A 518 34.24 23.94 -8.30
N ARG A 519 34.82 24.05 -7.09
CA ARG A 519 36.05 24.82 -6.89
C ARG A 519 37.17 24.07 -7.61
N SER A 520 37.39 24.51 -8.85
CA SER A 520 38.65 24.52 -9.61
C SER A 520 39.74 23.57 -9.09
N LEU A 521 39.77 22.35 -9.64
CA LEU A 521 41.03 21.66 -9.89
C LEU A 521 41.39 21.92 -11.35
N LYS A 522 42.29 22.90 -11.56
CA LYS A 522 42.97 23.14 -12.84
C LYS A 522 43.58 21.83 -13.32
N ARG A 523 42.97 21.21 -14.32
CA ARG A 523 43.63 20.22 -15.17
C ARG A 523 44.22 20.99 -16.34
N THR A 524 45.54 21.15 -16.32
CA THR A 524 46.31 21.69 -17.44
C THR A 524 46.05 20.86 -18.70
N ARG A 525 45.68 21.53 -19.78
CA ARG A 525 45.43 20.92 -21.08
C ARG A 525 46.26 21.67 -22.13
N GLU A 526 47.44 21.14 -22.38
CA GLU A 526 48.22 21.28 -23.62
C GLU A 526 48.68 19.83 -23.92
N THR A 527 48.52 19.26 -25.11
CA THR A 527 48.89 19.78 -26.42
C THR A 527 47.96 19.28 -27.54
N SER A 528 47.88 20.13 -28.56
CA SER A 528 47.23 20.05 -29.87
C SER A 528 47.76 18.93 -30.76
N VAL A 529 46.89 18.32 -31.57
CA VAL A 529 47.25 17.79 -32.90
C VAL A 529 46.11 18.14 -33.85
N GLU A 530 46.45 18.85 -34.92
CA GLU A 530 45.59 19.32 -36.00
C GLU A 530 45.01 18.15 -36.82
N LEU A 531 43.78 18.32 -37.29
CA LEU A 531 43.11 17.41 -38.22
C LEU A 531 43.51 17.79 -39.65
N ASP A 532 44.22 16.88 -40.32
CA ASP A 532 44.56 16.97 -41.74
C ASP A 532 43.38 16.42 -42.58
N ILE A 533 42.94 17.20 -43.57
CA ILE A 533 41.65 17.04 -44.28
C ILE A 533 41.71 16.14 -45.52
N ASP A 534 42.88 15.61 -45.90
CA ASP A 534 43.06 15.00 -47.24
C ASP A 534 43.17 13.46 -47.31
N ASN A 535 42.59 12.68 -46.37
CA ASN A 535 42.59 11.22 -46.53
C ASN A 535 41.44 10.46 -45.83
N PRO A 536 40.40 9.98 -46.55
CA PRO A 536 39.37 9.13 -45.96
C PRO A 536 39.78 7.63 -45.94
N PRO A 537 39.44 6.86 -44.88
CA PRO A 537 39.73 5.43 -44.80
C PRO A 537 38.77 4.57 -45.67
N PRO A 538 39.16 3.34 -46.05
CA PRO A 538 38.52 2.60 -47.14
C PRO A 538 37.18 1.94 -46.75
N ILE A 539 36.25 2.03 -47.69
CA ILE A 539 34.89 1.47 -47.67
C ILE A 539 34.94 -0.07 -47.73
N ARG A 540 34.41 -0.75 -46.70
CA ARG A 540 34.15 -2.20 -46.73
C ARG A 540 32.88 -2.50 -47.55
N LYS A 541 33.07 -3.21 -48.68
CA LYS A 541 32.02 -3.70 -49.58
C LYS A 541 31.09 -4.70 -48.88
N SER A 542 29.79 -4.55 -49.10
CA SER A 542 28.76 -5.55 -48.80
C SER A 542 28.83 -6.72 -49.79
N MET A 543 28.77 -7.96 -49.28
CA MET A 543 28.55 -9.14 -50.10
C MET A 543 27.07 -9.54 -50.05
N ARG A 544 26.50 -9.68 -51.26
CA ARG A 544 25.15 -10.15 -51.55
C ARG A 544 25.01 -11.66 -51.31
N LEU A 545 23.78 -12.04 -50.97
CA LEU A 545 23.20 -13.38 -51.04
C LEU A 545 23.35 -13.99 -52.45
N ALA A 546 23.69 -15.28 -52.51
CA ALA A 546 23.56 -16.11 -53.71
C ALA A 546 22.84 -17.42 -53.38
N SER A 547 21.78 -17.67 -54.13
CA SER A 547 20.97 -18.88 -54.27
C SER A 547 21.78 -20.06 -54.80
N ALA A 548 21.52 -21.28 -54.29
CA ALA A 548 21.92 -22.52 -54.94
C ALA A 548 20.74 -23.49 -55.06
N SER A 549 20.35 -23.72 -56.31
CA SER A 549 19.50 -24.80 -56.81
C SER A 549 20.28 -26.12 -56.88
N SER A 550 19.63 -27.24 -56.54
CA SER A 550 20.07 -28.61 -56.92
C SER A 550 19.23 -29.14 -58.09
N PRO A 551 19.82 -29.85 -59.07
CA PRO A 551 19.10 -30.66 -60.03
C PRO A 551 19.07 -32.16 -59.63
N ALA A 552 18.16 -32.87 -60.28
CA ALA A 552 17.77 -34.27 -60.06
C ALA A 552 18.83 -35.32 -60.44
N LYS A 553 18.74 -36.47 -59.76
CA LYS A 553 18.61 -37.81 -60.37
C LYS A 553 17.71 -38.68 -59.48
#